data_AF-A0A819D6D0-F1
#
_entry.id   AF-A0A819D6D0-F1
#
_cell.length_a   1.000
_cell.length_b   1.000
_cell.length_c   1.000
_cell.angle_alpha   90.00
_cell.angle_beta   90.00
_cell.angle_gamma   90.00
#
_symmetry.space_group_name_H-M   'P 1'
#
loop_
_entity.id
_entity.type
_entity.pdbx_description
1 polymer ?
#
loop_
_entity_poly.entity_id
_entity_poly.type
_entity_poly.pdbx_seq_one_letter_code
_entity_poly.pdbx_strand_id
1 'polypeptide(L)'
;MFSSSCDTMVAMSDVTDDGSIIFGKNSDRQVNEPLAIRYVPAATHLPNSKLRTTYIEIDQVEKTHSCILFSPRNIFGAEMGFNCHGLVIGNEALFTKIPSYREGLTGMDLVRLVLERCSTSREGKETIIYLLNKYGQGGNCGFTSKFYYHSSCLLVDSKEGWIIETVGKEYAAKKIIKGIDTISNIISFGNIQTFDEYSNNLIEQAIENRWCHSIEDFHFQKCYSGFSFYPKEFYNAFIKTHFASGQIRQHRSKDLIENLSKKSNEKSFQFTLIDMFNVLRDHQYSRNSPSNGLTNVDICMHAGFGPIKFNQTTGSLVSVIPTSNNSIPVHYLVSESIPPSFISSSNNSISNPSLTYSSNNIWWKSEIINRNIIKYYNKLIKKIQFEINKLEYDIVCQSKILLSRDISQEQRNNLTLLYFHKADQLTNEWFRRAYKLSFEIESELSLCQELTWKRWRTSANIPYYLIKYSKFQFDIKNYIVLYFLLLILFLFNQFYFIIIFSLFIIYLLLIKIIPKKTKTKEKDQHIKLERLNFNDEN
;
A
#
# COMPACT_ATOMS: atom_id res chain seq x y z
N MET A 1 7.15 -13.08 -8.44
CA MET A 1 5.96 -12.27 -8.09
C MET A 1 5.98 -11.06 -8.99
N PHE A 2 4.92 -10.86 -9.76
CA PHE A 2 4.92 -9.94 -10.91
C PHE A 2 4.43 -8.52 -10.61
N SER A 3 3.74 -8.27 -9.50
CA SER A 3 3.24 -6.94 -9.15
C SER A 3 3.35 -6.63 -7.64
N SER A 4 3.85 -5.44 -7.33
CA SER A 4 3.51 -4.72 -6.09
C SER A 4 3.12 -3.33 -6.56
N SER A 5 1.90 -2.90 -6.24
CA SER A 5 1.40 -1.58 -6.56
C SER A 5 1.25 -0.74 -5.30
N CYS A 6 1.48 0.56 -5.39
CA CYS A 6 1.07 1.58 -4.44
C CYS A 6 0.74 2.81 -5.29
N ASP A 7 -0.15 3.66 -4.79
CA ASP A 7 -0.44 4.96 -5.39
C ASP A 7 -0.34 6.02 -4.30
N THR A 8 0.33 7.12 -4.61
CA THR A 8 0.38 8.32 -3.77
C THR A 8 -0.01 9.53 -4.60
N MET A 9 -0.78 10.44 -4.01
CA MET A 9 -1.32 11.59 -4.71
C MET A 9 -1.49 12.77 -3.77
N VAL A 10 -1.47 13.98 -4.33
CA VAL A 10 -1.71 15.23 -3.62
C VAL A 10 -2.59 16.15 -4.45
N ALA A 11 -3.53 16.81 -3.77
CA ALA A 11 -4.24 17.99 -4.24
C ALA A 11 -3.81 19.20 -3.39
N MET A 12 -3.25 20.22 -4.04
CA MET A 12 -2.76 21.42 -3.36
C MET A 12 -3.91 22.39 -3.05
N SER A 13 -3.65 23.35 -2.15
CA SER A 13 -4.66 24.27 -1.62
C SER A 13 -5.42 25.10 -2.65
N ASP A 14 -4.89 25.29 -3.85
CA ASP A 14 -5.55 26.06 -4.91
C ASP A 14 -6.68 25.30 -5.62
N VAL A 15 -6.74 23.96 -5.46
CA VAL A 15 -7.76 23.10 -6.09
C VAL A 15 -8.74 22.47 -5.10
N THR A 16 -8.45 22.53 -3.79
CA THR A 16 -9.28 21.96 -2.71
C THR A 16 -10.36 22.92 -2.22
N ASP A 17 -11.47 22.39 -1.70
CA ASP A 17 -12.65 23.16 -1.28
C ASP A 17 -12.45 24.07 -0.05
N ASP A 18 -11.56 23.67 0.85
CA ASP A 18 -11.29 24.38 2.11
C ASP A 18 -9.91 25.07 2.15
N GLY A 19 -9.17 25.03 1.05
CA GLY A 19 -7.81 25.60 0.94
C GLY A 19 -6.74 24.84 1.73
N SER A 20 -7.01 23.62 2.17
CA SER A 20 -6.01 22.71 2.74
C SER A 20 -5.25 21.94 1.66
N ILE A 21 -4.12 21.32 1.99
CA ILE A 21 -3.46 20.35 1.12
C ILE A 21 -3.99 18.96 1.50
N ILE A 22 -4.45 18.19 0.52
CA ILE A 22 -4.97 16.83 0.73
C ILE A 22 -3.99 15.83 0.11
N PHE A 23 -3.35 15.03 0.97
CA PHE A 23 -2.49 13.91 0.58
C PHE A 23 -3.26 12.59 0.69
N GLY A 24 -3.08 11.68 -0.27
CA GLY A 24 -3.66 10.34 -0.24
C GLY A 24 -2.65 9.28 -0.64
N LYS A 25 -2.68 8.12 0.04
CA LYS A 25 -1.86 6.97 -0.30
C LYS A 25 -2.54 5.64 -0.01
N ASN A 26 -2.35 4.68 -0.92
CA ASN A 26 -2.57 3.25 -0.68
C ASN A 26 -1.23 2.50 -0.55
N SER A 27 -1.18 1.53 0.36
CA SER A 27 -0.09 0.55 0.46
C SER A 27 -0.61 -0.84 0.12
N ASP A 28 -0.24 -1.34 -1.07
CA ASP A 28 -0.63 -2.70 -1.48
C ASP A 28 0.47 -3.70 -1.16
N ARG A 29 0.10 -4.69 -0.36
CA ARG A 29 1.01 -5.69 0.19
C ARG A 29 0.54 -7.09 -0.16
N GLN A 30 1.41 -8.07 0.03
CA GLN A 30 1.03 -9.47 -0.16
C GLN A 30 -0.08 -9.85 0.82
N VAL A 31 -0.98 -10.74 0.39
CA VAL A 31 -2.03 -11.28 1.28
C VAL A 31 -1.39 -11.86 2.55
N ASN A 32 -2.00 -11.59 3.71
CA ASN A 32 -1.51 -11.91 5.06
C ASN A 32 -0.33 -11.08 5.57
N GLU A 33 0.18 -10.10 4.82
CA GLU A 33 1.16 -9.15 5.36
C GLU A 33 0.43 -7.96 5.96
N PRO A 34 0.43 -7.82 7.30
CA PRO A 34 -0.24 -6.69 7.91
C PRO A 34 0.61 -5.42 7.84
N LEU A 35 -0.07 -4.28 7.83
CA LEU A 35 0.54 -2.96 7.88
C LEU A 35 0.30 -2.38 9.28
N ALA A 36 1.31 -2.42 10.14
CA ALA A 36 1.19 -1.97 11.51
C ALA A 36 1.20 -0.43 11.58
N ILE A 37 0.30 0.16 12.36
CA ILE A 37 0.33 1.60 12.67
C ILE A 37 1.10 1.78 13.98
N ARG A 38 2.24 2.49 13.95
CA ARG A 38 3.14 2.66 15.09
C ARG A 38 3.36 4.12 15.41
N TYR A 39 3.21 4.48 16.68
CA TYR A 39 3.72 5.75 17.19
C TYR A 39 5.17 5.59 17.66
N VAL A 40 6.02 6.47 17.18
CA VAL A 40 7.42 6.60 17.60
C VAL A 40 7.55 7.94 18.33
N PRO A 41 7.93 7.95 19.62
CA PRO A 41 8.10 9.20 20.36
C PRO A 41 9.35 9.95 19.89
N ALA A 42 9.35 11.26 20.09
CA ALA A 42 10.54 12.07 19.95
C ALA A 42 11.59 11.59 20.97
N ALA A 43 12.86 11.56 20.56
CA ALA A 43 13.95 11.10 21.41
C ALA A 43 15.17 12.01 21.29
N THR A 44 16.02 11.97 22.31
CA THR A 44 17.38 12.52 22.28
C THR A 44 18.38 11.37 22.38
N HIS A 45 19.41 11.40 21.56
CA HIS A 45 20.41 10.34 21.44
C HIS A 45 21.80 10.86 21.78
N LEU A 46 22.67 9.96 22.26
CA LEU A 46 24.05 10.31 22.57
C LEU A 46 24.82 10.73 21.30
N PRO A 47 25.75 11.69 21.41
CA PRO A 47 26.64 12.05 20.30
C PRO A 47 27.36 10.82 19.73
N ASN A 48 27.52 10.79 18.41
CA ASN A 48 28.17 9.69 17.66
C ASN A 48 27.53 8.30 17.83
N SER A 49 26.32 8.23 18.38
CA SER A 49 25.58 6.96 18.45
C SER A 49 25.20 6.47 17.06
N LYS A 50 24.94 5.16 16.97
CA LYS A 50 24.59 4.47 15.74
C LYS A 50 23.15 4.00 15.79
N LEU A 51 22.53 3.93 14.62
CA LEU A 51 21.17 3.44 14.43
C LEU A 51 21.17 2.24 13.49
N ARG A 52 20.72 1.09 13.99
CA ARG A 52 20.45 -0.09 13.17
C ARG A 52 19.14 0.12 12.40
N THR A 53 19.24 0.22 11.07
CA THR A 53 18.08 0.23 10.16
C THR A 53 17.71 -1.22 9.79
N THR A 54 16.92 -1.43 8.74
CA THR A 54 16.50 -2.78 8.35
C THR A 54 17.70 -3.69 8.01
N TYR A 55 18.71 -3.17 7.30
CA TYR A 55 19.85 -3.97 6.84
C TYR A 55 21.22 -3.46 7.26
N ILE A 56 21.37 -2.15 7.45
CA ILE A 56 22.66 -1.52 7.71
C ILE A 56 22.61 -0.72 9.00
N GLU A 57 23.77 -0.23 9.43
CA GLU A 57 23.90 0.69 10.54
C GLU A 57 24.33 2.06 10.01
N ILE A 58 23.70 3.13 10.50
CA ILE A 58 23.98 4.50 10.10
C ILE A 58 24.27 5.39 11.30
N ASP A 59 24.85 6.57 11.06
CA ASP A 59 24.97 7.60 12.10
C ASP A 59 23.59 8.06 12.56
N GLN A 60 23.41 8.09 13.88
CA GLN A 60 22.20 8.63 14.50
C GLN A 60 22.31 10.14 14.67
N VAL A 61 21.18 10.84 14.56
CA VAL A 61 21.08 12.28 14.85
C VAL A 61 20.81 12.51 16.34
N GLU A 62 21.19 13.67 16.87
CA GLU A 62 21.02 13.99 18.29
C GLU A 62 19.54 14.00 18.70
N LYS A 63 18.64 14.52 17.86
CA LYS A 63 17.22 14.66 18.17
C LYS A 63 16.36 14.10 17.05
N THR A 64 15.29 13.39 17.44
CA THR A 64 14.27 12.89 16.52
C THR A 64 12.89 13.44 16.87
N HIS A 65 12.07 13.61 15.85
CA HIS A 65 10.67 14.02 15.95
C HIS A 65 9.76 12.82 16.21
N SER A 66 8.65 13.05 16.91
CA SER A 66 7.63 12.01 17.06
C SER A 66 6.86 11.83 15.75
N CYS A 67 6.55 10.59 15.38
CA CYS A 67 5.85 10.28 14.15
C CYS A 67 4.91 9.08 14.27
N ILE A 68 3.96 8.99 13.34
CA ILE A 68 3.12 7.82 13.11
C ILE A 68 3.59 7.15 11.82
N LEU A 69 3.85 5.86 11.90
CA LEU A 69 4.40 5.05 10.82
C LEU A 69 3.42 3.94 10.43
N PHE A 70 3.31 3.69 9.13
CA PHE A 70 2.66 2.51 8.57
C PHE A 70 3.75 1.53 8.14
N SER A 71 4.07 0.59 9.02
CA SER A 71 5.20 -0.32 8.86
C SER A 71 4.74 -1.73 8.48
N PRO A 72 5.22 -2.29 7.35
CA PRO A 72 4.96 -3.69 7.04
C PRO A 72 5.84 -4.59 7.91
N ARG A 73 5.24 -5.54 8.63
CA ARG A 73 5.97 -6.48 9.51
C ARG A 73 6.87 -5.77 10.54
N ASN A 74 7.70 -6.51 11.26
CA ASN A 74 8.67 -5.97 12.23
C ASN A 74 9.99 -5.54 11.55
N ILE A 75 9.92 -4.69 10.51
CA ILE A 75 11.10 -3.99 9.98
C ILE A 75 11.26 -2.61 10.63
N PHE A 76 12.43 -1.98 10.42
CA PHE A 76 12.69 -0.62 10.91
C PHE A 76 11.83 0.43 10.20
N GLY A 77 11.77 0.37 8.87
CA GLY A 77 11.12 1.38 8.02
C GLY A 77 9.59 1.41 8.01
N ALA A 78 9.04 2.28 7.16
CA ALA A 78 7.60 2.45 6.94
C ALA A 78 7.29 2.75 5.46
N GLU A 79 6.12 2.36 4.98
CA GLU A 79 5.64 2.68 3.62
C GLU A 79 5.13 4.12 3.52
N MET A 80 4.65 4.65 4.65
CA MET A 80 4.11 5.99 4.76
C MET A 80 4.02 6.42 6.21
N GLY A 81 3.79 7.71 6.43
CA GLY A 81 3.57 8.24 7.76
C GLY A 81 3.55 9.76 7.78
N PHE A 82 3.46 10.29 8.99
CA PHE A 82 3.43 11.71 9.27
C PHE A 82 4.10 12.02 10.60
N ASN A 83 4.63 13.23 10.78
CA ASN A 83 5.31 13.64 12.01
C ASN A 83 4.68 14.88 12.68
N CYS A 84 5.18 15.22 13.87
CA CYS A 84 4.62 16.29 14.69
C CYS A 84 4.63 17.69 14.05
N HIS A 85 5.36 17.87 12.95
CA HIS A 85 5.43 19.13 12.22
C HIS A 85 4.42 19.20 11.06
N GLY A 86 3.65 18.14 10.84
CA GLY A 86 2.71 18.06 9.72
C GLY A 86 3.36 17.64 8.39
N LEU A 87 4.62 17.19 8.41
CA LEU A 87 5.25 16.55 7.27
C LEU A 87 4.63 15.17 7.07
N VAL A 88 4.15 14.91 5.85
CA VAL A 88 3.59 13.63 5.42
C VAL A 88 4.42 13.10 4.25
N ILE A 89 4.69 11.79 4.24
CA ILE A 89 5.44 11.14 3.17
C ILE A 89 4.88 9.74 2.88
N GLY A 90 4.96 9.34 1.61
CA GLY A 90 4.74 7.98 1.16
C GLY A 90 5.69 7.58 0.04
N ASN A 91 6.00 6.29 -0.08
CA ASN A 91 6.90 5.78 -1.10
C ASN A 91 6.32 4.69 -2.01
N GLU A 92 6.92 4.55 -3.19
CA GLU A 92 6.59 3.58 -4.23
C GLU A 92 7.85 2.85 -4.66
N ALA A 93 7.68 1.58 -5.05
CA ALA A 93 8.74 0.81 -5.68
C ALA A 93 8.89 1.19 -7.16
N LEU A 94 10.09 1.63 -7.54
CA LEU A 94 10.53 1.81 -8.92
C LEU A 94 11.39 0.63 -9.37
N PHE A 95 11.10 0.12 -10.56
CA PHE A 95 11.89 -0.94 -11.18
C PHE A 95 12.67 -0.41 -12.37
N THR A 96 14.00 -0.44 -12.24
CA THR A 96 14.91 0.23 -13.16
C THR A 96 15.86 -0.78 -13.81
N LYS A 97 16.48 -0.38 -14.91
CA LYS A 97 17.57 -1.14 -15.56
C LYS A 97 18.78 -1.30 -14.63
N ILE A 98 19.06 -0.29 -13.81
CA ILE A 98 20.09 -0.38 -12.77
C ILE A 98 19.63 -1.35 -11.67
N PRO A 99 20.46 -2.34 -11.28
CA PRO A 99 20.12 -3.26 -10.21
C PRO A 99 20.20 -2.59 -8.83
N SER A 100 19.21 -2.85 -7.98
CA SER A 100 19.24 -2.46 -6.57
C SER A 100 20.19 -3.36 -5.77
N TYR A 101 20.94 -2.76 -4.84
CA TYR A 101 21.93 -3.47 -4.00
C TYR A 101 21.25 -4.43 -3.01
N ARG A 102 22.01 -5.44 -2.56
CA ARG A 102 21.48 -6.44 -1.61
C ARG A 102 21.28 -5.89 -0.20
N GLU A 103 22.11 -4.95 0.20
CA GLU A 103 22.10 -4.28 1.50
C GLU A 103 22.29 -2.78 1.28
N GLY A 104 21.55 -1.98 2.02
CA GLY A 104 21.48 -0.53 1.89
C GLY A 104 20.28 0.00 2.67
N LEU A 105 19.97 1.28 2.50
CA LEU A 105 18.70 1.82 2.99
C LEU A 105 17.57 1.42 2.05
N THR A 106 16.53 0.78 2.58
CA THR A 106 15.32 0.54 1.79
C THR A 106 14.55 1.85 1.63
N GLY A 107 13.67 1.94 0.63
CA GLY A 107 12.74 3.08 0.50
C GLY A 107 11.93 3.31 1.77
N MET A 108 11.55 2.22 2.44
CA MET A 108 10.84 2.28 3.71
C MET A 108 11.70 2.82 4.86
N ASP A 109 13.01 2.52 4.88
CA ASP A 109 13.92 3.12 5.86
C ASP A 109 14.04 4.62 5.63
N LEU A 110 14.12 5.08 4.38
CA LEU A 110 14.18 6.50 4.02
C LEU A 110 12.94 7.25 4.50
N VAL A 111 11.74 6.68 4.32
CA VAL A 111 10.48 7.27 4.82
C VAL A 111 10.54 7.54 6.32
N ARG A 112 10.91 6.52 7.11
CA ARG A 112 11.01 6.69 8.56
C ARG A 112 12.07 7.71 8.95
N LEU A 113 13.24 7.65 8.34
CA LEU A 113 14.35 8.56 8.64
C LEU A 113 13.99 10.01 8.35
N VAL A 114 13.26 10.28 7.25
CA VAL A 114 12.73 11.61 6.97
C VAL A 114 11.77 12.07 8.07
N LEU A 115 10.80 11.22 8.44
CA LEU A 115 9.81 11.58 9.46
C LEU A 115 10.43 11.84 10.83
N GLU A 116 11.48 11.10 11.20
CA GLU A 116 12.20 11.29 12.46
C GLU A 116 13.15 12.51 12.43
N ARG A 117 13.62 12.96 11.26
CA ARG A 117 14.73 13.94 11.16
C ARG A 117 14.37 15.30 10.56
N CYS A 118 13.21 15.42 9.92
CA CYS A 118 12.85 16.60 9.13
C CYS A 118 11.55 17.25 9.63
N SER A 119 11.45 18.58 9.51
CA SER A 119 10.23 19.35 9.79
C SER A 119 9.49 19.76 8.52
N THR A 120 10.16 19.72 7.36
CA THR A 120 9.58 20.13 6.07
C THR A 120 9.82 19.11 4.96
N SER A 121 9.02 19.19 3.89
CA SER A 121 9.13 18.36 2.70
C SER A 121 10.45 18.57 1.96
N ARG A 122 10.95 19.82 1.95
CA ARG A 122 12.27 20.19 1.42
C ARG A 122 13.41 19.53 2.18
N GLU A 123 13.43 19.66 3.51
CA GLU A 123 14.40 18.97 4.37
C GLU A 123 14.31 17.45 4.18
N GLY A 124 13.10 16.92 3.99
CA GLY A 124 12.87 15.51 3.66
C GLY A 124 13.57 15.08 2.38
N LYS A 125 13.38 15.81 1.28
CA LYS A 125 14.07 15.57 0.00
C LYS A 125 15.59 15.65 0.18
N GLU A 126 16.11 16.68 0.84
CA GLU A 126 17.55 16.86 1.08
C GLU A 126 18.14 15.72 1.93
N THR A 127 17.40 15.26 2.94
CA THR A 127 17.79 14.13 3.79
C THR A 127 17.84 12.83 3.00
N ILE A 128 16.88 12.59 2.10
CA ILE A 128 16.92 11.44 1.19
C ILE A 128 18.21 11.48 0.35
N ILE A 129 18.51 12.62 -0.28
CA ILE A 129 19.72 12.80 -1.10
C ILE A 129 20.98 12.53 -0.28
N TYR A 130 21.09 13.12 0.92
CA TYR A 130 22.22 12.90 1.82
C TYR A 130 22.41 11.42 2.19
N LEU A 131 21.31 10.75 2.59
CA LEU A 131 21.33 9.36 3.01
C LEU A 131 21.71 8.42 1.86
N LEU A 132 21.20 8.67 0.65
CA LEU A 132 21.56 7.92 -0.55
C LEU A 132 23.03 8.09 -0.91
N ASN A 133 23.54 9.32 -0.88
CA ASN A 133 24.95 9.59 -1.18
C ASN A 133 25.88 8.87 -0.20
N LYS A 134 25.57 8.93 1.10
CA LYS A 134 26.41 8.36 2.16
C LYS A 134 26.30 6.85 2.30
N TYR A 135 25.08 6.31 2.28
CA TYR A 135 24.81 4.91 2.63
C TYR A 135 24.27 4.06 1.49
N GLY A 136 23.83 4.68 0.38
CA GLY A 136 23.20 3.99 -0.74
C GLY A 136 21.81 3.44 -0.40
N GLN A 137 21.16 2.84 -1.40
CA GLN A 137 19.88 2.16 -1.25
C GLN A 137 19.94 0.71 -1.71
N GLY A 138 19.13 -0.13 -1.07
CA GLY A 138 19.08 -1.56 -1.33
C GLY A 138 18.39 -2.30 -0.21
N GLY A 139 18.28 -3.62 -0.35
CA GLY A 139 17.63 -4.47 0.65
C GLY A 139 16.37 -5.18 0.13
N ASN A 140 16.05 -6.32 0.75
CA ASN A 140 14.89 -7.12 0.37
C ASN A 140 13.61 -6.60 1.03
N CYS A 141 12.77 -5.90 0.27
CA CYS A 141 11.50 -5.36 0.73
C CYS A 141 10.34 -6.37 0.73
N GLY A 142 10.56 -7.61 0.26
CA GLY A 142 9.50 -8.58 0.02
C GLY A 142 9.15 -9.46 1.23
N PHE A 143 7.89 -9.91 1.28
CA PHE A 143 7.38 -10.76 2.37
C PHE A 143 7.70 -12.23 2.18
N THR A 144 7.00 -12.91 1.27
CA THR A 144 7.20 -14.34 0.98
C THR A 144 8.21 -14.60 -0.13
N SER A 145 8.66 -13.55 -0.82
CA SER A 145 9.62 -13.64 -1.92
C SER A 145 10.57 -12.45 -1.93
N LYS A 146 11.69 -12.58 -2.64
CA LYS A 146 12.66 -11.49 -2.78
C LYS A 146 12.11 -10.37 -3.65
N PHE A 147 12.18 -9.15 -3.15
CA PHE A 147 11.68 -7.96 -3.84
C PHE A 147 12.66 -6.79 -3.60
N TYR A 148 13.30 -6.34 -4.67
CA TYR A 148 14.29 -5.26 -4.66
C TYR A 148 13.81 -4.18 -5.64
N TYR A 149 13.96 -2.92 -5.24
CA TYR A 149 13.54 -1.75 -6.01
C TYR A 149 14.39 -0.53 -5.66
N HIS A 150 14.24 0.54 -6.46
CA HIS A 150 14.60 1.90 -6.07
C HIS A 150 13.35 2.70 -5.70
N SER A 151 13.50 3.86 -5.09
CA SER A 151 12.38 4.54 -4.43
C SER A 151 11.89 5.76 -5.21
N SER A 152 10.57 5.89 -5.33
CA SER A 152 9.89 7.16 -5.56
C SER A 152 9.25 7.57 -4.22
N CYS A 153 9.33 8.84 -3.86
CA CYS A 153 8.69 9.38 -2.67
C CYS A 153 7.96 10.67 -3.01
N LEU A 154 6.75 10.82 -2.46
CA LEU A 154 6.01 12.09 -2.45
C LEU A 154 5.92 12.57 -1.00
N LEU A 155 6.41 13.79 -0.76
CA LEU A 155 6.46 14.45 0.53
C LEU A 155 5.66 15.75 0.47
N VAL A 156 4.91 16.07 1.51
CA VAL A 156 4.15 17.33 1.60
C VAL A 156 4.20 17.90 3.01
N ASP A 157 4.21 19.22 3.10
CA ASP A 157 3.99 19.98 4.34
C ASP A 157 2.93 21.07 4.09
N SER A 158 2.76 22.00 5.02
CA SER A 158 1.74 23.07 4.92
C SER A 158 2.03 24.14 3.86
N LYS A 159 3.17 24.08 3.17
CA LYS A 159 3.64 25.11 2.22
C LYS A 159 3.87 24.53 0.83
N GLU A 160 4.54 23.39 0.74
CA GLU A 160 4.96 22.80 -0.52
C GLU A 160 4.97 21.26 -0.46
N GLY A 161 5.04 20.66 -1.64
CA GLY A 161 5.32 19.25 -1.82
C GLY A 161 6.55 19.02 -2.68
N TRP A 162 7.08 17.80 -2.62
CA TRP A 162 8.19 17.32 -3.44
C TRP A 162 7.95 15.88 -3.86
N ILE A 163 8.21 15.59 -5.14
CA ILE A 163 8.43 14.24 -5.64
C ILE A 163 9.94 14.05 -5.81
N ILE A 164 10.48 12.94 -5.33
CA ILE A 164 11.86 12.52 -5.58
C ILE A 164 11.88 11.07 -6.05
N GLU A 165 12.45 10.82 -7.22
CA GLU A 165 12.60 9.50 -7.82
C GLU A 165 14.08 9.17 -7.97
N THR A 166 14.45 7.96 -7.59
CA THR A 166 15.85 7.60 -7.36
C THR A 166 16.26 6.37 -8.16
N VAL A 167 17.54 6.30 -8.54
CA VAL A 167 18.18 5.13 -9.13
C VAL A 167 19.59 5.00 -8.58
N GLY A 168 19.87 3.95 -7.81
CA GLY A 168 21.17 3.86 -7.12
C GLY A 168 21.37 5.05 -6.19
N LYS A 169 22.37 5.90 -6.45
CA LYS A 169 22.57 7.15 -5.70
C LYS A 169 22.00 8.38 -6.43
N GLU A 170 21.60 8.21 -7.67
CA GLU A 170 21.14 9.28 -8.53
C GLU A 170 19.66 9.58 -8.29
N TYR A 171 19.24 10.81 -8.59
CA TYR A 171 17.87 11.26 -8.38
C TYR A 171 17.43 12.32 -9.39
N ALA A 172 16.12 12.41 -9.59
CA ALA A 172 15.43 13.61 -10.09
C ALA A 172 14.31 13.98 -9.12
N ALA A 173 14.04 15.27 -8.98
CA ALA A 173 13.02 15.80 -8.09
C ALA A 173 12.25 16.96 -8.71
N LYS A 174 10.98 17.07 -8.31
CA LYS A 174 10.07 18.13 -8.71
C LYS A 174 9.36 18.70 -7.50
N LYS A 175 9.27 20.02 -7.46
CA LYS A 175 8.56 20.80 -6.46
C LYS A 175 7.10 20.98 -6.86
N ILE A 176 6.21 20.89 -5.87
CA ILE A 176 4.76 21.01 -6.04
C ILE A 176 4.29 22.19 -5.20
N ILE A 177 3.79 23.23 -5.87
CA ILE A 177 3.25 24.43 -5.21
C ILE A 177 1.74 24.59 -5.45
N LYS A 178 1.22 24.02 -6.54
CA LYS A 178 -0.16 24.21 -6.99
C LYS A 178 -0.66 23.02 -7.78
N GLY A 179 -1.97 22.92 -7.96
CA GLY A 179 -2.60 21.88 -8.73
C GLY A 179 -2.53 20.53 -8.05
N ILE A 180 -2.28 19.48 -8.83
CA ILE A 180 -2.25 18.10 -8.34
C ILE A 180 -1.01 17.39 -8.87
N ASP A 181 -0.60 16.34 -8.16
CA ASP A 181 0.42 15.42 -8.64
C ASP A 181 0.17 14.01 -8.09
N THR A 182 0.55 12.99 -8.85
CA THR A 182 0.38 11.58 -8.48
C THR A 182 1.60 10.78 -8.87
N ILE A 183 1.95 9.77 -8.06
CA ILE A 183 3.01 8.81 -8.34
C ILE A 183 2.49 7.38 -8.13
N SER A 184 3.00 6.47 -8.95
CA SER A 184 2.71 5.04 -8.90
C SER A 184 4.03 4.26 -9.10
N ASN A 185 3.98 2.94 -9.27
CA ASN A 185 5.18 2.10 -9.45
C ASN A 185 5.77 2.17 -10.86
N ILE A 186 6.06 3.39 -11.29
CA ILE A 186 6.72 3.74 -12.55
C ILE A 186 7.45 5.06 -12.33
N ILE A 187 8.57 5.25 -13.05
CA ILE A 187 9.22 6.56 -13.08
C ILE A 187 8.22 7.54 -13.72
N SER A 188 7.84 8.56 -12.96
CA SER A 188 6.86 9.58 -13.32
C SER A 188 7.46 10.67 -14.22
N PHE A 189 8.78 10.79 -14.15
CA PHE A 189 9.53 11.86 -14.78
C PHE A 189 9.82 11.61 -16.26
N GLY A 190 9.55 12.66 -17.04
CA GLY A 190 9.71 12.70 -18.48
C GLY A 190 11.08 13.25 -18.90
N ASN A 191 11.04 14.28 -19.74
CA ASN A 191 12.21 15.03 -20.16
C ASN A 191 12.75 15.91 -19.02
N ILE A 192 13.98 16.39 -19.18
CA ILE A 192 14.69 17.19 -18.17
C ILE A 192 13.94 18.45 -17.70
N GLN A 193 13.10 19.05 -18.55
CA GLN A 193 12.31 20.23 -18.19
C GLN A 193 11.22 19.93 -17.16
N THR A 194 10.97 18.64 -16.86
CA THR A 194 10.02 18.22 -15.82
C THR A 194 10.66 18.15 -14.43
N PHE A 195 11.96 18.40 -14.31
CA PHE A 195 12.70 18.36 -13.04
C PHE A 195 12.99 19.78 -12.56
N ASP A 196 12.91 19.98 -11.26
CA ASP A 196 13.43 21.18 -10.60
C ASP A 196 14.86 20.95 -10.09
N GLU A 197 15.18 19.70 -9.71
CA GLU A 197 16.50 19.28 -9.27
C GLU A 197 16.84 17.87 -9.80
N TYR A 198 18.10 17.59 -10.10
CA TYR A 198 18.57 16.25 -10.44
C TYR A 198 20.07 16.12 -10.18
N SER A 199 20.57 14.90 -10.01
CA SER A 199 22.01 14.67 -9.85
C SER A 199 22.74 14.70 -11.20
N ASN A 200 23.96 15.28 -11.23
CA ASN A 200 24.76 15.42 -12.45
C ASN A 200 24.99 14.07 -13.15
N ASN A 201 25.31 13.02 -12.38
CA ASN A 201 25.60 11.70 -12.91
C ASN A 201 24.37 10.96 -13.46
N LEU A 202 23.14 11.43 -13.20
CA LEU A 202 21.92 10.78 -13.71
C LEU A 202 21.91 10.71 -15.25
N ILE A 203 22.31 11.80 -15.89
CA ILE A 203 22.28 11.92 -17.35
C ILE A 203 23.54 11.31 -17.96
N GLU A 204 24.69 11.56 -17.34
CA GLU A 204 25.97 10.97 -17.76
C GLU A 204 25.89 9.44 -17.79
N GLN A 205 25.34 8.82 -16.74
CA GLN A 205 25.13 7.37 -16.70
C GLN A 205 24.22 6.88 -17.84
N ALA A 206 23.18 7.62 -18.21
CA ALA A 206 22.30 7.23 -19.30
C ALA A 206 23.01 7.32 -20.68
N ILE A 207 23.85 8.33 -20.88
CA ILE A 207 24.66 8.49 -22.10
C ILE A 207 25.73 7.39 -22.20
N GLU A 208 26.44 7.11 -21.11
CA GLU A 208 27.45 6.03 -21.04
C GLU A 208 26.85 4.66 -21.37
N ASN A 209 25.63 4.40 -20.89
CA ASN A 209 24.88 3.18 -21.18
C ASN A 209 24.16 3.20 -22.54
N ARG A 210 24.32 4.27 -23.34
CA ARG A 210 23.69 4.47 -24.66
C ARG A 210 22.16 4.38 -24.62
N TRP A 211 21.55 4.89 -23.55
CA TRP A 211 20.10 4.98 -23.40
C TRP A 211 19.53 6.30 -23.91
N CYS A 212 20.38 7.31 -24.09
CA CYS A 212 20.13 8.55 -24.83
C CYS A 212 21.45 9.02 -25.46
N HIS A 213 21.36 9.99 -26.38
CA HIS A 213 22.54 10.53 -27.08
C HIS A 213 23.10 11.81 -26.46
N SER A 214 22.26 12.61 -25.81
CA SER A 214 22.63 13.89 -25.21
C SER A 214 21.66 14.25 -24.08
N ILE A 215 21.90 15.40 -23.45
CA ILE A 215 21.03 15.96 -22.41
C ILE A 215 19.65 16.37 -22.97
N GLU A 216 19.58 16.83 -24.22
CA GLU A 216 18.35 17.25 -24.88
C GLU A 216 17.40 16.08 -25.17
N ASP A 217 17.95 14.90 -25.43
CA ASP A 217 17.22 13.64 -25.69
C ASP A 217 16.91 12.86 -24.41
N PHE A 218 17.40 13.31 -23.25
CA PHE A 218 17.20 12.59 -22.01
C PHE A 218 15.72 12.56 -21.59
N HIS A 219 15.19 11.36 -21.37
CA HIS A 219 13.87 11.13 -20.80
C HIS A 219 13.96 10.05 -19.72
N PHE A 220 13.78 10.45 -18.45
CA PHE A 220 14.13 9.62 -17.28
C PHE A 220 13.44 8.25 -17.32
N GLN A 221 12.10 8.23 -17.48
CA GLN A 221 11.36 6.98 -17.58
C GLN A 221 11.84 6.08 -18.73
N LYS A 222 12.06 6.61 -19.95
CA LYS A 222 12.48 5.81 -21.12
C LYS A 222 13.91 5.29 -20.97
N CYS A 223 14.82 6.10 -20.43
CA CYS A 223 16.21 5.71 -20.25
C CYS A 223 16.35 4.61 -19.19
N TYR A 224 15.65 4.75 -18.06
CA TYR A 224 15.84 3.87 -16.89
C TYR A 224 14.80 2.76 -16.73
N SER A 225 13.68 2.82 -17.44
CA SER A 225 12.68 1.75 -17.49
C SER A 225 12.73 0.98 -18.81
N GLY A 226 12.06 -0.17 -18.89
CA GLY A 226 11.82 -0.87 -20.14
C GLY A 226 12.81 -2.00 -20.46
N PHE A 227 12.88 -2.35 -21.74
CA PHE A 227 13.62 -3.52 -22.23
C PHE A 227 15.13 -3.41 -21.92
N SER A 228 15.71 -4.50 -21.42
CA SER A 228 17.15 -4.72 -21.32
C SER A 228 17.48 -6.07 -21.94
N PHE A 229 18.64 -6.20 -22.58
CA PHE A 229 19.12 -7.48 -23.12
C PHE A 229 19.61 -8.44 -22.02
N TYR A 230 19.83 -7.94 -20.80
CA TYR A 230 20.25 -8.76 -19.67
C TYR A 230 19.03 -9.36 -18.96
N PRO A 231 18.91 -10.70 -18.85
CA PRO A 231 17.69 -11.36 -18.36
C PRO A 231 17.20 -10.88 -16.99
N LYS A 232 18.13 -10.59 -16.07
CA LYS A 232 17.81 -10.14 -14.70
C LYS A 232 17.26 -8.71 -14.69
N GLU A 233 17.81 -7.84 -15.52
CA GLU A 233 17.38 -6.44 -15.65
C GLU A 233 16.09 -6.36 -16.45
N PHE A 234 15.95 -7.16 -17.51
CA PHE A 234 14.71 -7.31 -18.26
C PHE A 234 13.54 -7.70 -17.34
N TYR A 235 13.75 -8.72 -16.51
CA TYR A 235 12.75 -9.14 -15.54
C TYR A 235 12.41 -8.03 -14.54
N ASN A 236 13.42 -7.33 -14.03
CA ASN A 236 13.20 -6.27 -13.06
C ASN A 236 12.51 -5.05 -13.69
N ALA A 237 13.07 -4.46 -14.75
CA ALA A 237 12.66 -3.17 -15.29
C ALA A 237 11.46 -3.24 -16.25
N PHE A 238 11.36 -4.27 -17.10
CA PHE A 238 10.28 -4.37 -18.08
C PHE A 238 9.08 -5.11 -17.52
N ILE A 239 9.31 -6.35 -17.07
CA ILE A 239 8.22 -7.26 -16.68
C ILE A 239 7.48 -6.75 -15.43
N LYS A 240 8.20 -6.35 -14.37
CA LYS A 240 7.52 -5.84 -13.15
C LYS A 240 6.81 -4.52 -13.37
N THR A 241 7.41 -3.59 -14.11
CA THR A 241 6.78 -2.29 -14.43
C THR A 241 5.50 -2.49 -15.24
N HIS A 242 5.53 -3.37 -16.24
CA HIS A 242 4.35 -3.68 -17.06
C HIS A 242 3.20 -4.24 -16.21
N PHE A 243 3.48 -5.21 -15.33
CA PHE A 243 2.46 -5.85 -14.50
C PHE A 243 2.07 -5.07 -13.24
N ALA A 244 2.84 -4.06 -12.84
CA ALA A 244 2.42 -3.11 -11.81
C ALA A 244 1.39 -2.09 -12.32
N SER A 245 1.22 -1.98 -13.64
CA SER A 245 0.29 -1.07 -14.33
C SER A 245 0.37 0.38 -13.83
N GLY A 246 1.57 0.82 -13.41
CA GLY A 246 1.79 2.12 -12.77
C GLY A 246 1.33 3.28 -13.65
N GLN A 247 1.64 3.25 -14.94
CA GLN A 247 1.23 4.30 -15.89
C GLN A 247 -0.30 4.46 -15.98
N ILE A 248 -1.02 3.34 -16.00
CA ILE A 248 -2.49 3.34 -16.10
C ILE A 248 -3.11 3.90 -14.82
N ARG A 249 -2.63 3.46 -13.65
CA ARG A 249 -3.12 3.94 -12.35
C ARG A 249 -2.77 5.41 -12.10
N GLN A 250 -1.57 5.83 -12.46
CA GLN A 250 -1.13 7.21 -12.37
C GLN A 250 -2.01 8.13 -13.23
N HIS A 251 -2.27 7.73 -14.49
CA HIS A 251 -3.16 8.47 -15.36
C HIS A 251 -4.59 8.51 -14.82
N ARG A 252 -5.11 7.37 -14.33
CA ARG A 252 -6.45 7.26 -13.76
C ARG A 252 -6.64 8.16 -12.53
N SER A 253 -5.70 8.12 -11.58
CA SER A 253 -5.76 8.96 -10.37
C SER A 253 -5.68 10.44 -10.73
N LYS A 254 -4.78 10.80 -11.64
CA LYS A 254 -4.66 12.18 -12.14
C LYS A 254 -5.96 12.66 -12.79
N ASP A 255 -6.51 11.88 -13.72
CA ASP A 255 -7.76 12.22 -14.42
C ASP A 255 -8.94 12.37 -13.47
N LEU A 256 -9.06 11.48 -12.47
CA LEU A 256 -10.12 11.56 -11.47
C LEU A 256 -10.04 12.86 -10.68
N ILE A 257 -8.86 13.18 -10.16
CA ILE A 257 -8.66 14.38 -9.34
C ILE A 257 -8.84 15.64 -10.20
N GLU A 258 -8.28 15.70 -11.41
CA GLU A 258 -8.46 16.86 -12.31
C GLU A 258 -9.93 17.08 -12.66
N ASN A 259 -10.67 16.01 -12.97
CA ASN A 259 -12.09 16.14 -13.30
C ASN A 259 -12.93 16.59 -12.11
N LEU A 260 -12.62 16.12 -10.90
CA LEU A 260 -13.29 16.54 -9.66
C LEU A 260 -12.87 17.96 -9.23
N SER A 261 -11.70 18.44 -9.67
CA SER A 261 -11.17 19.78 -9.36
C SER A 261 -11.60 20.87 -10.36
N LYS A 262 -12.26 20.52 -11.47
CA LYS A 262 -12.65 21.50 -12.52
C LYS A 262 -13.75 22.44 -12.01
N LYS A 263 -13.39 23.72 -11.83
CA LYS A 263 -14.34 24.83 -11.68
C LYS A 263 -15.16 24.97 -12.97
N SER A 264 -16.42 24.54 -12.97
CA SER A 264 -17.36 24.97 -14.01
C SER A 264 -17.91 26.34 -13.60
N ASN A 265 -18.04 27.26 -14.56
CA ASN A 265 -18.37 28.67 -14.35
C ASN A 265 -19.73 28.95 -13.66
N GLU A 266 -20.47 27.92 -13.26
CA GLU A 266 -21.76 28.04 -12.56
C GLU A 266 -21.90 27.13 -11.34
N LYS A 267 -20.96 26.19 -11.11
CA LYS A 267 -20.83 25.39 -9.87
C LYS A 267 -19.37 25.13 -9.58
N SER A 268 -18.89 25.70 -8.48
CA SER A 268 -17.54 25.51 -7.92
C SER A 268 -17.38 24.09 -7.37
N PHE A 269 -17.11 23.11 -8.23
CA PHE A 269 -16.58 21.83 -7.77
C PHE A 269 -15.10 22.05 -7.46
N GLN A 270 -14.78 22.09 -6.16
CA GLN A 270 -13.42 22.05 -5.64
C GLN A 270 -13.22 20.69 -4.97
N PHE A 271 -12.01 20.14 -5.04
CA PHE A 271 -11.71 18.78 -4.61
C PHE A 271 -11.82 18.64 -3.09
N THR A 272 -12.57 17.66 -2.61
CA THR A 272 -12.84 17.47 -1.18
C THR A 272 -12.07 16.29 -0.59
N LEU A 273 -12.05 16.21 0.75
CA LEU A 273 -11.56 15.03 1.47
C LEU A 273 -12.29 13.73 1.06
N ILE A 274 -13.61 13.80 0.86
CA ILE A 274 -14.42 12.63 0.45
C ILE A 274 -14.05 12.21 -0.98
N ASP A 275 -13.72 13.15 -1.85
CA ASP A 275 -13.22 12.84 -3.19
C ASP A 275 -11.92 12.04 -3.12
N MET A 276 -10.98 12.41 -2.24
CA MET A 276 -9.75 11.64 -2.02
C MET A 276 -10.03 10.20 -1.55
N PHE A 277 -10.99 10.01 -0.63
CA PHE A 277 -11.43 8.66 -0.23
C PHE A 277 -11.95 7.85 -1.40
N ASN A 278 -12.72 8.47 -2.30
CA ASN A 278 -13.27 7.82 -3.47
C ASN A 278 -12.19 7.49 -4.51
N VAL A 279 -11.21 8.38 -4.74
CA VAL A 279 -10.09 8.11 -5.65
C VAL A 279 -9.28 6.92 -5.16
N LEU A 280 -8.96 6.85 -3.87
CA LEU A 280 -8.24 5.71 -3.28
C LEU A 280 -9.04 4.41 -3.28
N ARG A 281 -10.35 4.45 -3.56
CA ARG A 281 -11.24 3.28 -3.71
C ARG A 281 -11.60 2.96 -5.16
N ASP A 282 -11.03 3.65 -6.15
CA ASP A 282 -11.42 3.47 -7.55
C ASP A 282 -11.05 2.08 -8.08
N HIS A 283 -12.00 1.48 -8.81
CA HIS A 283 -11.85 0.18 -9.48
C HIS A 283 -12.28 0.25 -10.96
N GLN A 284 -11.58 1.04 -11.78
CA GLN A 284 -11.89 1.27 -13.19
C GLN A 284 -12.23 -0.01 -13.98
N TYR A 285 -11.48 -1.11 -13.78
CA TYR A 285 -11.58 -2.31 -14.61
C TYR A 285 -12.52 -3.39 -14.04
N SER A 286 -13.17 -3.12 -12.91
CA SER A 286 -13.84 -4.13 -12.11
C SER A 286 -15.35 -3.99 -12.16
N ARG A 287 -15.97 -4.50 -13.24
CA ARG A 287 -17.43 -4.37 -13.48
C ARG A 287 -18.32 -5.06 -12.45
N ASN A 288 -17.89 -6.21 -11.90
CA ASN A 288 -18.69 -7.04 -10.99
C ASN A 288 -18.01 -7.28 -9.62
N SER A 289 -16.69 -7.36 -9.57
CA SER A 289 -15.91 -7.53 -8.33
C SER A 289 -14.47 -7.10 -8.58
N PRO A 290 -13.81 -6.42 -7.62
CA PRO A 290 -12.43 -5.95 -7.77
C PRO A 290 -11.40 -7.09 -7.77
N SER A 291 -11.77 -8.29 -7.31
CA SER A 291 -10.91 -9.48 -7.39
C SER A 291 -10.92 -10.18 -8.75
N ASN A 292 -11.74 -9.72 -9.70
CA ASN A 292 -11.85 -10.32 -11.03
C ASN A 292 -10.76 -9.80 -11.99
N GLY A 293 -10.54 -10.57 -13.06
CA GLY A 293 -9.47 -10.31 -14.03
C GLY A 293 -8.13 -10.97 -13.65
N LEU A 294 -7.30 -11.22 -14.67
CA LEU A 294 -5.99 -11.88 -14.51
C LEU A 294 -4.84 -10.87 -14.40
N THR A 295 -4.96 -9.71 -15.06
CA THR A 295 -3.89 -8.73 -15.24
C THR A 295 -4.25 -7.32 -14.79
N ASN A 296 -5.53 -7.04 -14.52
CA ASN A 296 -5.99 -5.70 -14.21
C ASN A 296 -5.60 -5.32 -12.78
N VAL A 297 -5.00 -4.13 -12.63
CA VAL A 297 -4.51 -3.56 -11.38
C VAL A 297 -5.13 -2.17 -11.25
N ASP A 298 -6.06 -2.05 -10.31
CA ASP A 298 -6.77 -0.80 -9.98
C ASP A 298 -6.04 -0.04 -8.86
N ILE A 299 -6.43 1.22 -8.59
CA ILE A 299 -5.86 2.05 -7.49
C ILE A 299 -6.12 1.41 -6.12
N CYS A 300 -7.34 0.91 -5.91
CA CYS A 300 -7.67 0.07 -4.77
C CYS A 300 -7.47 -1.39 -5.15
N MET A 301 -6.37 -1.99 -4.69
CA MET A 301 -6.01 -3.33 -5.10
C MET A 301 -6.74 -4.40 -4.28
N HIS A 302 -7.30 -5.38 -4.98
CA HIS A 302 -7.84 -6.59 -4.37
C HIS A 302 -7.17 -7.84 -4.93
N ALA A 303 -6.73 -8.70 -4.02
CA ALA A 303 -6.15 -9.98 -4.36
C ALA A 303 -7.19 -10.86 -5.08
N GLY A 304 -6.72 -11.63 -6.04
CA GLY A 304 -7.53 -12.49 -6.88
C GLY A 304 -6.75 -13.71 -7.35
N PHE A 305 -7.26 -14.36 -8.40
CA PHE A 305 -6.54 -15.45 -9.04
C PHE A 305 -5.58 -14.92 -10.11
N GLY A 306 -4.36 -15.44 -10.13
CA GLY A 306 -3.40 -15.20 -11.20
C GLY A 306 -1.96 -15.13 -10.70
N PRO A 307 -0.98 -15.03 -11.61
CA PRO A 307 0.40 -14.76 -11.22
C PRO A 307 0.63 -13.28 -10.84
N ILE A 308 -0.33 -12.38 -11.10
CA ILE A 308 -0.19 -10.91 -10.94
C ILE A 308 -0.99 -10.36 -9.76
N LYS A 309 -2.29 -10.67 -9.61
CA LYS A 309 -3.17 -10.14 -8.55
C LYS A 309 -3.01 -10.89 -7.21
N PHE A 310 -1.82 -10.89 -6.63
CA PHE A 310 -1.53 -11.54 -5.33
C PHE A 310 -1.31 -10.54 -4.18
N ASN A 311 -1.46 -9.25 -4.45
CA ASN A 311 -1.43 -8.18 -3.47
C ASN A 311 -2.84 -7.62 -3.24
N GLN A 312 -3.01 -6.89 -2.14
CA GLN A 312 -4.21 -6.15 -1.79
C GLN A 312 -3.83 -4.87 -1.04
N THR A 313 -4.68 -3.85 -1.10
CA THR A 313 -4.54 -2.66 -0.26
C THR A 313 -4.70 -3.08 1.21
N THR A 314 -3.64 -2.93 2.00
CA THR A 314 -3.60 -3.32 3.42
C THR A 314 -3.61 -2.13 4.37
N GLY A 315 -3.44 -0.93 3.81
CA GLY A 315 -3.78 0.30 4.49
C GLY A 315 -3.70 1.50 3.57
N SER A 316 -4.36 2.57 4.00
CA SER A 316 -4.46 3.84 3.32
C SER A 316 -4.26 4.97 4.33
N LEU A 317 -3.67 6.06 3.85
CA LEU A 317 -3.49 7.30 4.60
C LEU A 317 -4.07 8.44 3.77
N VAL A 318 -4.97 9.22 4.37
CA VAL A 318 -5.35 10.51 3.83
C VAL A 318 -5.04 11.58 4.86
N SER A 319 -4.36 12.65 4.46
CA SER A 319 -4.01 13.74 5.37
C SER A 319 -4.56 15.05 4.85
N VAL A 320 -5.19 15.81 5.73
CA VAL A 320 -5.64 17.19 5.50
C VAL A 320 -4.66 18.09 6.22
N ILE A 321 -3.90 18.88 5.47
CA ILE A 321 -2.81 19.70 5.97
C ILE A 321 -3.20 21.17 5.75
N PRO A 322 -3.58 21.89 6.81
CA PRO A 322 -3.92 23.30 6.68
C PRO A 322 -2.74 24.15 6.23
N THR A 323 -3.02 25.12 5.37
CA THR A 323 -2.06 26.18 4.99
C THR A 323 -2.03 27.31 6.04
N SER A 324 -3.08 27.43 6.85
CA SER A 324 -3.17 28.39 7.96
C SER A 324 -2.47 27.89 9.21
N ASN A 325 -1.71 28.77 9.86
CA ASN A 325 -1.05 28.50 11.14
C ASN A 325 -2.04 28.35 12.32
N ASN A 326 -3.33 28.70 12.15
CA ASN A 326 -4.35 28.59 13.20
C ASN A 326 -4.99 27.21 13.28
N SER A 327 -4.60 26.30 12.40
CA SER A 327 -5.11 24.93 12.39
C SER A 327 -3.96 23.93 12.55
N ILE A 328 -4.31 22.66 12.77
CA ILE A 328 -3.36 21.54 12.82
C ILE A 328 -3.75 20.49 11.78
N PRO A 329 -2.82 19.67 11.26
CA PRO A 329 -3.15 18.59 10.35
C PRO A 329 -4.07 17.52 10.96
N VAL A 330 -4.96 16.94 10.15
CA VAL A 330 -5.79 15.76 10.47
C VAL A 330 -5.36 14.61 9.58
N HIS A 331 -5.22 13.40 10.14
CA HIS A 331 -4.84 12.22 9.38
C HIS A 331 -5.90 11.13 9.53
N TYR A 332 -6.37 10.57 8.42
CA TYR A 332 -7.36 9.52 8.35
C TYR A 332 -6.64 8.23 8.01
N LEU A 333 -6.71 7.27 8.93
CA LEU A 333 -5.91 6.06 8.85
C LEU A 333 -6.84 4.89 8.50
N VAL A 334 -6.43 4.08 7.54
CA VAL A 334 -7.05 2.79 7.26
C VAL A 334 -5.95 1.75 7.28
N SER A 335 -6.10 0.73 8.09
CA SER A 335 -5.32 -0.52 8.04
C SER A 335 -5.94 -1.54 8.97
N GLU A 336 -6.45 -1.01 10.07
CA GLU A 336 -6.99 -1.75 11.19
C GLU A 336 -8.45 -1.39 11.44
N SER A 337 -8.82 -0.14 11.21
CA SER A 337 -10.18 0.42 11.22
C SER A 337 -10.16 1.73 10.42
N ILE A 338 -11.30 2.43 10.25
CA ILE A 338 -11.38 3.78 9.64
C ILE A 338 -11.58 4.87 10.72
N PRO A 339 -10.58 5.21 11.56
CA PRO A 339 -10.68 6.36 12.45
C PRO A 339 -9.78 7.54 12.01
N PRO A 340 -10.21 8.79 12.30
CA PRO A 340 -9.33 9.96 12.27
C PRO A 340 -8.31 9.87 13.41
N SER A 341 -7.08 10.32 13.17
CA SER A 341 -5.97 10.29 14.11
C SER A 341 -5.10 11.53 14.03
N PHE A 342 -4.50 11.89 15.16
CA PHE A 342 -3.60 13.03 15.35
C PHE A 342 -2.43 12.57 16.21
N ILE A 343 -1.22 13.06 15.91
CA ILE A 343 0.03 12.64 16.58
C ILE A 343 0.06 12.90 18.08
N SER A 344 -0.78 13.79 18.61
CA SER A 344 -0.84 14.09 20.04
C SER A 344 -1.83 13.22 20.83
N SER A 345 -2.46 12.23 20.20
CA SER A 345 -3.16 11.20 20.96
C SER A 345 -2.14 10.25 21.60
N SER A 346 -1.99 10.37 22.91
CA SER A 346 -1.21 9.50 23.80
C SER A 346 -1.73 8.04 23.85
N ASN A 347 -2.49 7.60 22.85
CA ASN A 347 -3.13 6.30 22.86
C ASN A 347 -2.17 5.24 22.31
N ASN A 348 -1.57 4.58 23.28
CA ASN A 348 -0.76 3.37 23.22
C ASN A 348 -1.46 2.15 22.58
N SER A 349 -2.59 2.30 21.87
CA SER A 349 -3.17 1.20 21.08
C SER A 349 -2.44 1.09 19.73
N ILE A 350 -1.11 1.02 19.81
CA ILE A 350 -0.24 0.61 18.71
C ILE A 350 -0.39 -0.89 18.58
N SER A 351 -1.09 -1.30 17.55
CA SER A 351 -1.21 -2.69 17.16
C SER A 351 0.04 -3.12 16.41
N ASN A 352 0.68 -4.16 16.92
CA ASN A 352 1.63 -4.95 16.14
C ASN A 352 0.92 -6.25 15.74
N PRO A 353 0.19 -6.26 14.60
CA PRO A 353 -0.49 -7.45 14.12
C PRO A 353 0.49 -8.61 13.92
N SER A 354 0.11 -9.77 14.45
CA SER A 354 0.82 -11.02 14.24
C SER A 354 0.71 -11.46 12.78
N LEU A 355 1.74 -12.15 12.27
CA LEU A 355 1.72 -12.74 10.93
C LEU A 355 0.75 -13.92 10.78
N THR A 356 0.22 -14.42 11.89
CA THR A 356 -0.82 -15.46 11.94
C THR A 356 -2.07 -14.91 12.60
N TYR A 357 -3.22 -15.48 12.26
CA TYR A 357 -4.52 -15.03 12.73
C TYR A 357 -4.59 -14.92 14.25
N SER A 358 -5.11 -13.78 14.71
CA SER A 358 -5.46 -13.54 16.11
C SER A 358 -6.82 -12.86 16.17
N SER A 359 -7.74 -13.43 16.95
CA SER A 359 -9.09 -12.87 17.15
C SER A 359 -9.07 -11.53 17.88
N ASN A 360 -7.99 -11.24 18.61
CA ASN A 360 -7.85 -10.04 19.43
C ASN A 360 -7.23 -8.87 18.65
N ASN A 361 -6.77 -9.12 17.43
CA ASN A 361 -6.17 -8.09 16.60
C ASN A 361 -7.17 -7.61 15.54
N ILE A 362 -7.33 -6.30 15.46
CA ILE A 362 -8.35 -5.65 14.64
C ILE A 362 -8.03 -5.73 13.13
N TRP A 363 -6.75 -5.72 12.74
CA TRP A 363 -6.33 -5.96 11.35
C TRP A 363 -6.86 -7.31 10.86
N TRP A 364 -6.72 -8.37 11.67
CA TRP A 364 -7.25 -9.69 11.31
C TRP A 364 -8.78 -9.71 11.22
N LYS A 365 -9.51 -8.96 12.06
CA LYS A 365 -10.96 -8.84 11.91
C LYS A 365 -11.33 -8.18 10.58
N SER A 366 -10.67 -7.07 10.24
CA SER A 366 -10.83 -6.35 8.98
C SER A 366 -10.49 -7.21 7.76
N GLU A 367 -9.43 -8.02 7.85
CA GLU A 367 -9.06 -8.98 6.80
C GLU A 367 -10.11 -10.09 6.63
N ILE A 368 -10.70 -10.60 7.71
CA ILE A 368 -11.79 -11.59 7.63
C ILE A 368 -13.04 -10.97 6.98
N ILE A 369 -13.36 -9.71 7.28
CA ILE A 369 -14.45 -8.98 6.64
C ILE A 369 -14.17 -8.82 5.15
N ASN A 370 -12.98 -8.31 4.78
CA ASN A 370 -12.56 -8.13 3.39
C ASN A 370 -12.69 -9.43 2.57
N ARG A 371 -12.22 -10.56 3.11
CA ARG A 371 -12.34 -11.86 2.42
C ARG A 371 -13.78 -12.31 2.21
N ASN A 372 -14.66 -12.08 3.19
CA ASN A 372 -16.07 -12.40 3.04
C ASN A 372 -16.74 -11.45 2.04
N ILE A 373 -16.38 -10.17 2.02
CA ILE A 373 -16.84 -9.22 1.00
C ILE A 373 -16.40 -9.69 -0.38
N ILE A 374 -15.12 -10.01 -0.58
CA ILE A 374 -14.63 -10.53 -1.87
C ILE A 374 -15.39 -11.79 -2.28
N LYS A 375 -15.71 -12.67 -1.32
CA LYS A 375 -16.46 -13.91 -1.57
C LYS A 375 -17.93 -13.69 -1.95
N TYR A 376 -18.58 -12.65 -1.40
CA TYR A 376 -20.00 -12.36 -1.57
C TYR A 376 -20.21 -10.89 -1.97
N TYR A 377 -19.43 -10.43 -2.96
CA TYR A 377 -19.23 -9.01 -3.23
C TYR A 377 -20.54 -8.31 -3.56
N ASN A 378 -21.33 -8.85 -4.48
CA ASN A 378 -22.58 -8.22 -4.91
C ASN A 378 -23.61 -8.15 -3.79
N LYS A 379 -23.63 -9.14 -2.88
CA LYS A 379 -24.52 -9.17 -1.71
C LYS A 379 -24.12 -8.17 -0.63
N LEU A 380 -22.82 -7.95 -0.43
CA LEU A 380 -22.31 -7.23 0.74
C LEU A 380 -21.88 -5.79 0.46
N ILE A 381 -21.32 -5.50 -0.71
CA ILE A 381 -20.60 -4.24 -0.94
C ILE A 381 -21.48 -3.01 -0.73
N LYS A 382 -22.72 -3.01 -1.25
CA LYS A 382 -23.64 -1.86 -1.12
C LYS A 382 -24.00 -1.57 0.35
N LYS A 383 -24.17 -2.62 1.15
CA LYS A 383 -24.55 -2.51 2.56
C LYS A 383 -23.40 -1.96 3.40
N ILE A 384 -22.19 -2.51 3.24
CA ILE A 384 -21.04 -2.03 3.98
C ILE A 384 -20.63 -0.63 3.55
N GLN A 385 -20.66 -0.33 2.24
CA GLN A 385 -20.31 0.99 1.73
C GLN A 385 -21.25 2.06 2.28
N PHE A 386 -22.55 1.77 2.40
CA PHE A 386 -23.51 2.70 3.00
C PHE A 386 -23.16 3.04 4.47
N GLU A 387 -22.84 2.03 5.28
CA GLU A 387 -22.51 2.25 6.69
C GLU A 387 -21.14 2.91 6.88
N ILE A 388 -20.15 2.55 6.05
CA ILE A 388 -18.85 3.22 5.97
C ILE A 388 -19.03 4.69 5.61
N ASN A 389 -19.77 4.99 4.53
CA ASN A 389 -20.00 6.36 4.07
C ASN A 389 -20.71 7.20 5.16
N LYS A 390 -21.64 6.60 5.90
CA LYS A 390 -22.31 7.29 7.02
C LYS A 390 -21.34 7.65 8.14
N LEU A 391 -20.45 6.72 8.52
CA LEU A 391 -19.43 6.96 9.53
C LEU A 391 -18.42 8.01 9.04
N GLU A 392 -17.98 7.91 7.79
CA GLU A 392 -17.04 8.86 7.17
C GLU A 392 -17.61 10.25 7.10
N TYR A 393 -18.86 10.40 6.68
CA TYR A 393 -19.54 11.69 6.66
C TYR A 393 -19.57 12.33 8.05
N ASP A 394 -19.93 11.56 9.08
CA ASP A 394 -19.91 12.03 10.48
C ASP A 394 -18.49 12.46 10.91
N ILE A 395 -17.48 11.66 10.61
CA ILE A 395 -16.07 11.99 10.89
C ILE A 395 -15.66 13.29 10.19
N VAL A 396 -15.98 13.46 8.90
CA VAL A 396 -15.60 14.65 8.11
C VAL A 396 -16.31 15.89 8.61
N CYS A 397 -17.58 15.79 9.05
CA CYS A 397 -18.26 16.91 9.68
C CYS A 397 -17.57 17.35 10.99
N GLN A 398 -17.09 16.41 11.81
CA GLN A 398 -16.40 16.73 13.06
C GLN A 398 -14.93 17.09 12.88
N SER A 399 -14.29 16.72 11.77
CA SER A 399 -12.87 17.00 11.57
C SER A 399 -12.53 18.48 11.48
N LYS A 400 -13.48 19.32 11.05
CA LYS A 400 -13.34 20.78 11.10
C LYS A 400 -13.07 21.29 12.51
N ILE A 401 -13.69 20.65 13.52
CA ILE A 401 -13.45 20.97 14.93
C ILE A 401 -12.03 20.51 15.33
N LEU A 402 -11.62 19.35 14.86
CA LEU A 402 -10.30 18.78 15.15
C LEU A 402 -9.14 19.61 14.55
N LEU A 403 -9.38 20.24 13.40
CA LEU A 403 -8.44 21.18 12.77
C LEU A 403 -8.21 22.43 13.63
N SER A 404 -9.23 22.90 14.35
CA SER A 404 -9.17 24.18 15.08
C SER A 404 -8.22 24.11 16.27
N ARG A 405 -7.35 25.12 16.42
CA ARG A 405 -6.52 25.31 17.62
C ARG A 405 -7.30 25.78 18.84
N ASP A 406 -8.57 26.17 18.70
CA ASP A 406 -9.41 26.69 19.78
C ASP A 406 -9.83 25.60 20.78
N ILE A 407 -9.80 24.33 20.35
CA ILE A 407 -10.05 23.21 21.26
C ILE A 407 -8.76 22.70 21.90
N SER A 408 -8.89 22.27 23.16
CA SER A 408 -7.79 21.70 23.93
C SER A 408 -7.33 20.35 23.37
N GLN A 409 -6.12 19.96 23.75
CA GLN A 409 -5.58 18.64 23.40
C GLN A 409 -6.42 17.48 23.97
N GLU A 410 -6.98 17.65 25.17
CA GLU A 410 -7.86 16.67 25.79
C GLU A 410 -9.15 16.48 24.98
N GLN A 411 -9.79 17.58 24.55
CA GLN A 411 -10.98 17.52 23.69
C GLN A 411 -10.68 16.83 22.36
N ARG A 412 -9.52 17.11 21.74
CA ARG A 412 -9.06 16.38 20.54
C ARG A 412 -8.93 14.89 20.80
N ASN A 413 -8.26 14.51 21.88
CA ASN A 413 -8.05 13.11 22.23
C ASN A 413 -9.39 12.38 22.47
N ASN A 414 -10.34 13.02 23.14
CA ASN A 414 -11.68 12.46 23.39
C ASN A 414 -12.46 12.26 22.08
N LEU A 415 -12.42 13.23 21.17
CA LEU A 415 -13.05 13.10 19.85
C LEU A 415 -12.38 12.00 19.00
N THR A 416 -11.05 11.92 19.00
CA THR A 416 -10.32 10.84 18.35
C THR A 416 -10.73 9.48 18.90
N LEU A 417 -10.72 9.30 20.23
CA LEU A 417 -11.14 8.07 20.89
C LEU A 417 -12.57 7.68 20.55
N LEU A 418 -13.50 8.63 20.53
CA LEU A 418 -14.89 8.39 20.14
C LEU A 418 -14.97 7.74 18.75
N TYR A 419 -14.21 8.25 17.78
CA TYR A 419 -14.23 7.71 16.42
C TYR A 419 -13.45 6.40 16.25
N PHE A 420 -12.38 6.19 17.02
CA PHE A 420 -11.78 4.85 17.16
C PHE A 420 -12.79 3.84 17.67
N HIS A 421 -13.56 4.18 18.71
CA HIS A 421 -14.61 3.31 19.25
C HIS A 421 -15.74 3.06 18.25
N LYS A 422 -16.25 4.10 17.56
CA LYS A 422 -17.28 3.93 16.51
C LYS A 422 -16.78 3.02 15.38
N ALA A 423 -15.55 3.18 14.94
CA ALA A 423 -14.96 2.36 13.89
C ALA A 423 -14.77 0.90 14.35
N ASP A 424 -14.28 0.66 15.58
CA ASP A 424 -14.16 -0.68 16.15
C ASP A 424 -15.54 -1.35 16.34
N GLN A 425 -16.56 -0.62 16.79
CA GLN A 425 -17.94 -1.10 16.87
C GLN A 425 -18.45 -1.56 15.51
N LEU A 426 -18.31 -0.73 14.47
CA LEU A 426 -18.72 -1.05 13.11
C LEU A 426 -17.96 -2.29 12.59
N THR A 427 -16.65 -2.36 12.81
CA THR A 427 -15.83 -3.53 12.45
C THR A 427 -16.31 -4.80 13.16
N ASN A 428 -16.60 -4.74 14.47
CA ASN A 428 -17.09 -5.88 15.23
C ASN A 428 -18.48 -6.32 14.76
N GLU A 429 -19.37 -5.39 14.42
CA GLU A 429 -20.67 -5.71 13.81
C GLU A 429 -20.52 -6.41 12.46
N TRP A 430 -19.70 -5.85 11.57
CA TRP A 430 -19.44 -6.46 10.26
C TRP A 430 -18.74 -7.79 10.36
N PHE A 431 -17.84 -7.98 11.32
CA PHE A 431 -17.23 -9.26 11.61
C PHE A 431 -18.30 -10.31 11.96
N ARG A 432 -19.26 -9.98 12.83
CA ARG A 432 -20.39 -10.87 13.16
C ARG A 432 -21.30 -11.14 11.96
N ARG A 433 -21.60 -10.13 11.15
CA ARG A 433 -22.44 -10.28 9.94
C ARG A 433 -21.75 -11.14 8.87
N ALA A 434 -20.47 -10.89 8.61
CA ALA A 434 -19.63 -11.69 7.73
C ALA A 434 -19.51 -13.14 8.22
N TYR A 435 -19.36 -13.33 9.54
CA TYR A 435 -19.36 -14.67 10.15
C TYR A 435 -20.67 -15.42 9.91
N LYS A 436 -21.84 -14.79 10.04
CA LYS A 436 -23.14 -15.42 9.72
C LYS A 436 -23.22 -15.86 8.26
N LEU A 437 -22.65 -15.10 7.33
CA LEU A 437 -22.61 -15.44 5.91
C LEU A 437 -21.61 -16.55 5.57
N SER A 438 -20.63 -16.82 6.44
CA SER A 438 -19.70 -17.94 6.25
C SER A 438 -20.39 -19.32 6.23
N PHE A 439 -21.65 -19.39 6.66
CA PHE A 439 -22.51 -20.56 6.59
C PHE A 439 -23.28 -20.70 5.27
N GLU A 440 -23.35 -19.66 4.44
CA GLU A 440 -23.93 -19.74 3.10
C GLU A 440 -23.03 -20.58 2.16
N ILE A 441 -23.67 -21.43 1.34
CA ILE A 441 -22.97 -22.41 0.50
C ILE A 441 -22.49 -21.81 -0.83
N GLU A 442 -23.25 -20.88 -1.42
CA GLU A 442 -22.97 -20.37 -2.77
C GLU A 442 -22.04 -19.14 -2.75
N SER A 443 -20.79 -19.39 -3.13
CA SER A 443 -19.73 -18.39 -3.31
C SER A 443 -19.84 -17.71 -4.67
N GLU A 444 -19.52 -16.41 -4.75
CA GLU A 444 -19.42 -15.68 -6.04
C GLU A 444 -18.03 -15.83 -6.69
N LEU A 445 -17.10 -16.54 -6.04
CA LEU A 445 -15.75 -16.77 -6.54
C LEU A 445 -15.70 -17.94 -7.53
N SER A 446 -14.84 -17.80 -8.54
CA SER A 446 -14.44 -18.95 -9.37
C SER A 446 -13.68 -20.00 -8.54
N LEU A 447 -13.69 -21.25 -9.00
CA LEU A 447 -12.97 -22.35 -8.35
C LEU A 447 -11.48 -22.02 -8.13
N CYS A 448 -10.83 -21.40 -9.11
CA CYS A 448 -9.42 -21.01 -9.02
C CYS A 448 -9.17 -19.94 -7.93
N GLN A 449 -10.07 -18.96 -7.80
CA GLN A 449 -10.03 -17.98 -6.72
C GLN A 449 -10.22 -18.67 -5.37
N GLU A 450 -11.20 -19.56 -5.21
CA GLU A 450 -11.43 -20.28 -3.95
C GLU A 450 -10.21 -21.07 -3.49
N LEU A 451 -9.56 -21.79 -4.41
CA LEU A 451 -8.36 -22.57 -4.10
C LEU A 451 -7.19 -21.67 -3.68
N THR A 452 -7.06 -20.50 -4.31
CA THR A 452 -6.04 -19.50 -3.98
C THR A 452 -6.28 -18.93 -2.58
N TRP A 453 -7.50 -18.48 -2.30
CA TRP A 453 -7.88 -17.97 -0.99
C TRP A 453 -7.79 -19.04 0.12
N LYS A 454 -8.10 -20.30 -0.18
CA LYS A 454 -7.91 -21.44 0.73
C LYS A 454 -6.44 -21.63 1.11
N ARG A 455 -5.51 -21.44 0.18
CA ARG A 455 -4.07 -21.48 0.44
C ARG A 455 -3.66 -20.35 1.39
N TRP A 456 -4.07 -19.11 1.11
CA TRP A 456 -3.77 -17.96 1.98
C TRP A 456 -4.41 -18.04 3.36
N ARG A 457 -5.63 -18.59 3.47
CA ARG A 457 -6.27 -18.89 4.76
C ARG A 457 -5.43 -19.85 5.58
N THR A 458 -4.96 -20.93 4.94
CA THR A 458 -4.17 -21.97 5.61
C THR A 458 -2.80 -21.45 6.03
N SER A 459 -2.12 -20.64 5.22
CA SER A 459 -0.81 -20.07 5.58
C SER A 459 -0.87 -19.10 6.75
N ALA A 460 -2.02 -18.47 7.00
CA ALA A 460 -2.25 -17.56 8.12
C ALA A 460 -2.87 -18.22 9.35
N ASN A 461 -3.10 -19.55 9.34
CA ASN A 461 -3.81 -20.26 10.40
C ASN A 461 -5.21 -19.70 10.71
N ILE A 462 -5.90 -19.14 9.71
CA ILE A 462 -7.28 -18.66 9.90
C ILE A 462 -8.21 -19.87 10.10
N PRO A 463 -8.97 -19.94 11.20
CA PRO A 463 -9.90 -21.03 11.46
C PRO A 463 -10.91 -21.25 10.33
N TYR A 464 -11.18 -22.53 10.00
CA TYR A 464 -12.06 -22.89 8.89
C TYR A 464 -13.49 -22.35 9.05
N TYR A 465 -13.99 -22.27 10.29
CA TYR A 465 -15.35 -21.79 10.57
C TYR A 465 -15.53 -20.29 10.30
N LEU A 466 -14.45 -19.49 10.24
CA LEU A 466 -14.56 -18.06 9.95
C LEU A 466 -14.75 -17.78 8.46
N ILE A 467 -14.13 -18.60 7.60
CA ILE A 467 -14.26 -18.50 6.15
C ILE A 467 -14.16 -19.89 5.53
N LYS A 468 -15.31 -20.41 5.08
CA LYS A 468 -15.40 -21.70 4.39
C LYS A 468 -15.15 -21.47 2.90
N TYR A 469 -14.21 -22.21 2.33
CA TYR A 469 -14.08 -22.40 0.88
C TYR A 469 -14.49 -23.83 0.53
N SER A 470 -14.85 -24.10 -0.73
CA SER A 470 -15.32 -25.43 -1.14
C SER A 470 -14.38 -26.55 -0.69
N LYS A 471 -14.98 -27.68 -0.30
CA LYS A 471 -14.26 -28.89 0.15
C LYS A 471 -13.51 -29.58 -0.98
N PHE A 472 -13.57 -29.08 -2.21
CA PHE A 472 -12.98 -29.74 -3.36
C PHE A 472 -11.51 -30.08 -3.09
N GLN A 473 -11.22 -31.38 -3.14
CA GLN A 473 -9.88 -31.93 -3.14
C GLN A 473 -9.43 -31.96 -4.61
N PHE A 474 -8.25 -31.40 -4.86
CA PHE A 474 -7.60 -31.43 -6.17
C PHE A 474 -7.49 -32.88 -6.67
N ASP A 475 -8.21 -33.24 -7.73
CA ASP A 475 -7.96 -34.47 -8.49
C ASP A 475 -6.97 -34.16 -9.61
N ILE A 476 -5.83 -34.85 -9.60
CA ILE A 476 -4.74 -34.73 -10.59
C ILE A 476 -5.25 -34.93 -12.03
N LYS A 477 -6.33 -35.71 -12.21
CA LYS A 477 -6.93 -35.96 -13.52
C LYS A 477 -7.44 -34.69 -14.21
N ASN A 478 -7.98 -33.73 -13.46
CA ASN A 478 -8.48 -32.46 -14.02
C ASN A 478 -7.36 -31.55 -14.51
N TYR A 479 -6.13 -31.73 -13.98
CA TYR A 479 -4.96 -31.01 -14.44
C TYR A 479 -4.47 -31.53 -15.79
N ILE A 480 -4.58 -32.85 -16.04
CA ILE A 480 -4.24 -33.46 -17.33
C ILE A 480 -5.19 -32.95 -18.42
N VAL A 481 -6.47 -32.77 -18.08
CA VAL A 481 -7.48 -32.24 -19.02
C VAL A 481 -7.26 -30.75 -19.30
N LEU A 482 -6.98 -29.94 -18.27
CA LEU A 482 -6.63 -28.52 -18.45
C LEU A 482 -5.30 -28.35 -19.20
N TYR A 483 -4.33 -29.23 -18.94
CA TYR A 483 -3.07 -29.33 -19.67
C TYR A 483 -3.31 -29.63 -21.14
N PHE A 484 -4.16 -30.61 -21.47
CA PHE A 484 -4.51 -30.94 -22.86
C PHE A 484 -5.26 -29.80 -23.57
N LEU A 485 -6.19 -29.12 -22.89
CA LEU A 485 -6.91 -27.97 -23.43
C LEU A 485 -5.98 -26.77 -23.71
N LEU A 486 -5.04 -26.52 -22.79
CA LEU A 486 -4.00 -25.50 -22.98
C LEU A 486 -2.99 -25.92 -24.07
N LEU A 487 -2.73 -27.22 -24.24
CA LEU A 487 -1.89 -27.77 -25.31
C LEU A 487 -2.58 -27.69 -26.69
N ILE A 488 -3.91 -27.73 -26.73
CA ILE A 488 -4.69 -27.50 -27.96
C ILE A 488 -4.71 -26.01 -28.32
N LEU A 489 -4.81 -25.12 -27.32
CA LEU A 489 -4.66 -23.67 -27.52
C LEU A 489 -3.22 -23.27 -27.91
N PHE A 490 -2.21 -24.04 -27.47
CA PHE A 490 -0.79 -23.96 -27.84
C PHE A 490 -0.51 -24.18 -29.33
N LEU A 491 -1.34 -24.96 -30.04
CA LEU A 491 -1.17 -25.19 -31.47
C LEU A 491 -1.57 -23.99 -32.34
N PHE A 492 -2.22 -22.96 -31.76
CA PHE A 492 -2.80 -21.86 -32.52
C PHE A 492 -2.17 -20.47 -32.29
N ASN A 493 -1.24 -20.25 -31.34
CA ASN A 493 -0.60 -18.92 -31.23
C ASN A 493 0.77 -18.82 -30.50
N GLN A 494 1.75 -18.31 -31.27
CA GLN A 494 3.09 -17.72 -31.04
C GLN A 494 3.98 -17.97 -29.78
N PHE A 495 5.28 -18.04 -30.09
CA PHE A 495 6.49 -18.42 -29.34
C PHE A 495 6.76 -17.83 -27.93
N TYR A 496 6.11 -16.75 -27.51
CA TYR A 496 6.47 -16.04 -26.26
C TYR A 496 6.00 -16.73 -24.97
N PHE A 497 5.07 -17.69 -25.07
CA PHE A 497 4.49 -18.39 -23.92
C PHE A 497 5.41 -19.48 -23.32
N ILE A 498 6.37 -19.99 -24.10
CA ILE A 498 7.24 -21.13 -23.72
C ILE A 498 8.10 -20.79 -22.50
N ILE A 499 8.68 -19.58 -22.45
CA ILE A 499 9.59 -19.18 -21.37
C ILE A 499 8.81 -18.96 -20.07
N ILE A 500 7.67 -18.29 -20.14
CA ILE A 500 6.84 -17.97 -18.97
C ILE A 500 6.20 -19.26 -18.41
N PHE A 501 5.77 -20.18 -19.28
CA PHE A 501 5.12 -21.42 -18.85
C PHE A 501 6.11 -22.48 -18.36
N SER A 502 7.33 -22.54 -18.91
CA SER A 502 8.40 -23.40 -18.38
C SER A 502 8.80 -22.97 -16.96
N LEU A 503 8.86 -21.66 -16.71
CA LEU A 503 9.08 -21.09 -15.38
C LEU A 503 7.91 -21.39 -14.41
N PHE A 504 6.66 -21.46 -14.91
CA PHE A 504 5.50 -21.84 -14.11
C PHE A 504 5.48 -23.33 -13.74
N ILE A 505 5.89 -24.22 -14.65
CA ILE A 505 6.04 -25.66 -14.36
C ILE A 505 7.16 -25.90 -13.35
N ILE A 506 8.30 -25.21 -13.48
CA ILE A 506 9.40 -25.28 -12.50
C ILE A 506 8.92 -24.78 -11.13
N TYR A 507 8.14 -23.70 -11.09
CA TYR A 507 7.54 -23.19 -9.85
C TYR A 507 6.60 -24.20 -9.17
N LEU A 508 5.78 -24.93 -9.95
CA LEU A 508 4.89 -25.98 -9.42
C LEU A 508 5.65 -27.22 -8.94
N LEU A 509 6.75 -27.60 -9.60
CA LEU A 509 7.61 -28.70 -9.18
C LEU A 509 8.37 -28.37 -7.88
N LEU A 510 8.80 -27.11 -7.71
CA LEU A 510 9.47 -26.65 -6.49
C LEU A 510 8.51 -26.61 -5.27
N ILE A 511 7.22 -26.35 -5.47
CA ILE A 511 6.21 -26.41 -4.40
C ILE A 511 6.02 -27.84 -3.85
N LYS A 512 6.30 -28.88 -4.64
CA LYS A 512 6.21 -30.29 -4.20
C LYS A 512 7.38 -30.73 -3.30
N ILE A 513 8.49 -30.01 -3.26
CA ILE A 513 9.71 -30.43 -2.55
C ILE A 513 9.73 -29.97 -1.08
N ILE A 514 8.77 -29.14 -0.63
CA ILE A 514 8.67 -28.76 0.78
C ILE A 514 8.08 -29.94 1.59
N PRO A 515 8.82 -30.54 2.53
CA PRO A 515 8.38 -31.74 3.22
C PRO A 515 7.23 -31.43 4.20
N LYS A 516 6.14 -32.20 4.10
CA LYS A 516 5.04 -32.22 5.08
C LYS A 516 5.48 -32.91 6.37
N LYS A 517 5.72 -32.15 7.43
CA LYS A 517 5.59 -32.57 8.85
C LYS A 517 4.53 -31.63 9.45
N THR A 518 3.45 -32.04 10.13
CA THR A 518 3.05 -33.25 10.83
C THR A 518 1.52 -33.25 10.90
N LYS A 519 0.86 -34.39 10.63
CA LYS A 519 -0.56 -34.62 10.99
C LYS A 519 -0.61 -34.99 12.47
N THR A 520 -1.37 -34.28 13.31
CA THR A 520 -2.08 -34.86 14.48
C THR A 520 -2.94 -33.82 15.22
N LYS A 521 -4.12 -34.25 15.68
CA LYS A 521 -5.06 -33.62 16.65
C LYS A 521 -6.07 -32.53 16.22
N GLU A 522 -6.78 -32.71 15.11
CA GLU A 522 -8.01 -31.91 14.84
C GLU A 522 -9.34 -32.62 15.21
N LYS A 523 -9.31 -33.89 15.63
CA LYS A 523 -10.56 -34.64 15.91
C LYS A 523 -11.12 -34.49 17.33
N ASP A 524 -10.33 -34.02 18.31
CA ASP A 524 -10.75 -34.01 19.72
C ASP A 524 -11.33 -32.66 20.21
N GLN A 525 -11.24 -31.58 19.43
CA GLN A 525 -11.82 -30.27 19.83
C GLN A 525 -13.31 -30.15 19.51
N HIS A 526 -13.86 -31.04 18.67
CA HIS A 526 -15.26 -30.96 18.26
C HIS A 526 -16.26 -31.38 19.35
N ILE A 527 -15.79 -32.07 20.41
CA ILE A 527 -16.66 -32.61 21.49
C ILE A 527 -16.58 -31.76 22.77
N LYS A 528 -15.63 -30.82 22.91
CA LYS A 528 -15.43 -30.06 24.15
C LYS A 528 -16.07 -28.67 24.19
N LEU A 529 -16.62 -28.16 23.08
CA LEU A 529 -17.16 -26.80 22.96
C LEU A 529 -18.70 -26.72 22.96
N GLU A 530 -19.42 -27.85 22.88
CA GLU A 530 -20.88 -27.91 23.10
C GLU A 530 -21.29 -27.79 24.59
N ARG A 531 -20.35 -27.47 25.49
CA ARG A 531 -20.60 -27.28 26.94
C ARG A 531 -20.31 -25.87 27.46
N LEU A 532 -20.17 -24.87 26.59
CA LEU A 532 -20.24 -23.48 27.04
C LEU A 532 -21.69 -23.00 26.94
N ASN A 533 -22.40 -23.18 28.05
CA ASN A 533 -23.72 -22.67 28.32
C ASN A 533 -23.83 -21.19 27.92
N PHE A 534 -24.74 -20.92 26.99
CA PHE A 534 -25.52 -19.70 27.02
C PHE A 534 -26.52 -19.86 28.18
N ASN A 535 -26.25 -19.21 29.31
CA ASN A 535 -27.30 -18.86 30.25
C ASN A 535 -27.71 -17.42 29.93
N ASP A 536 -28.91 -17.33 29.34
CA ASP A 536 -29.76 -16.14 29.39
C ASP A 536 -30.29 -15.98 30.81
N GLU A 537 -29.95 -14.88 31.50
CA GLU A 537 -30.68 -14.25 32.63
C GLU A 537 -30.12 -12.82 32.74
N ASN A 538 -30.82 -11.68 32.63
CA ASN A 538 -32.21 -11.26 32.43
C ASN A 538 -32.21 -9.99 31.58
#